data_AF-A0AA35SQH1-F1
#
_entry.id   AF-A0AA35SQH1-F1
#
_cell.length_a   1.000
_cell.length_b   1.000
_cell.length_c   1.000
_cell.angle_alpha   90.00
_cell.angle_beta   90.00
_cell.angle_gamma   90.00
#
_symmetry.space_group_name_H-M   'P 1'
#
loop_
_entity.id
_entity.type
_entity.pdbx_description
1 polymer ?
#
loop_
_entity_poly.entity_id
_entity_poly.type
_entity_poly.pdbx_seq_one_letter_code
_entity_poly.pdbx_strand_id
1 'polypeptide(L)'
;MAVKTDMERIGVFSESGYTTIADPYVPSSSNAFNEGAAKGKQMIVSGTKSKAASQGGYFERSFTRILEGEAYSDPVKLRRKRRFQEAKKNFGGSWIPSSTGKRPSGVGSHFGTFAGPVTSFSALEKPQEKYRPSGKNFLTNPGKNGSGYGYVGVTIGPAYKHSSEPYDTSRDIKKVSNT
;
A
#
# COMPACT_ATOMS: atom_id res chain seq x y z
N MET A 1 -5.24 -34.29 103.10
CA MET A 1 -5.04 -34.82 101.74
C MET A 1 -3.62 -34.50 101.33
N ALA A 2 -2.82 -35.50 100.93
CA ALA A 2 -1.42 -35.27 100.54
C ALA A 2 -1.36 -34.39 99.29
N VAL A 3 -0.51 -33.36 99.31
CA VAL A 3 -0.32 -32.44 98.19
C VAL A 3 0.48 -33.18 97.12
N LYS A 4 -0.19 -33.59 96.04
CA LYS A 4 0.46 -34.24 94.90
C LYS A 4 1.36 -33.24 94.17
N THR A 5 2.56 -33.68 93.81
CA THR A 5 3.46 -32.88 92.96
C THR A 5 2.84 -32.67 91.58
N ASP A 6 3.25 -31.62 90.86
CA ASP A 6 2.66 -31.33 89.54
C ASP A 6 2.90 -32.47 88.54
N MET A 7 4.03 -33.17 88.64
CA MET A 7 4.35 -34.36 87.82
C MET A 7 3.42 -35.54 88.09
N GLU A 8 3.10 -35.80 89.36
CA GLU A 8 2.13 -36.84 89.76
C GLU A 8 0.68 -36.48 89.37
N ARG A 9 0.36 -35.17 89.25
CA ARG A 9 -0.95 -34.72 88.78
C ARG A 9 -1.10 -34.87 87.26
N ILE A 10 -0.03 -34.67 86.50
CA ILE A 10 0.00 -34.81 85.03
C ILE A 10 0.20 -36.29 84.62
N GLY A 11 0.74 -37.12 85.51
CA GLY A 11 0.97 -38.55 85.26
C GLY A 11 2.30 -38.85 84.54
N VAL A 12 3.28 -37.96 84.65
CA VAL A 12 4.61 -38.13 84.06
C VAL A 12 5.59 -38.58 85.14
N PHE A 13 6.20 -39.75 84.94
CA PHE A 13 7.14 -40.35 85.91
C PHE A 13 8.54 -39.72 85.86
N SER A 14 8.98 -39.29 84.69
CA SER A 14 10.26 -38.61 84.44
C SER A 14 10.21 -37.85 83.12
N GLU A 15 10.84 -36.70 83.03
CA GLU A 15 10.99 -35.97 81.76
C GLU A 15 12.00 -36.68 80.84
N SER A 16 11.60 -36.98 79.61
CA SER A 16 12.50 -37.52 78.59
C SER A 16 13.32 -36.41 77.94
N GLY A 17 14.60 -36.65 77.69
CA GLY A 17 15.43 -35.70 76.94
C GLY A 17 14.88 -35.48 75.53
N TYR A 18 14.78 -34.22 75.11
CA TYR A 18 14.36 -33.88 73.76
C TYR A 18 15.54 -34.03 72.79
N THR A 19 15.31 -34.61 71.62
CA THR A 19 16.34 -34.87 70.61
C THR A 19 16.78 -33.62 69.84
N THR A 20 15.98 -32.55 69.85
CA THR A 20 16.18 -31.35 69.01
C THR A 20 16.56 -30.10 69.81
N ILE A 21 17.04 -30.25 71.06
CA ILE A 21 17.52 -29.14 71.88
C ILE A 21 18.84 -28.65 71.26
N ALA A 22 18.78 -27.58 70.46
CA ALA A 22 19.89 -27.00 69.69
C ALA A 22 20.13 -27.56 68.28
N ASP A 23 19.21 -28.36 67.72
CA ASP A 23 19.25 -28.65 66.28
C ASP A 23 18.70 -27.45 65.50
N PRO A 24 19.50 -26.81 64.63
CA PRO A 24 19.01 -25.72 63.80
C PRO A 24 17.98 -26.25 62.80
N TYR A 25 16.84 -25.57 62.69
CA TYR A 25 15.81 -25.92 61.72
C TYR A 25 16.34 -25.79 60.29
N VAL A 26 16.29 -26.88 59.52
CA VAL A 26 16.64 -26.90 58.10
C VAL A 26 15.36 -26.86 57.28
N PRO A 27 15.06 -25.75 56.58
CA PRO A 27 13.85 -25.66 55.78
C PRO A 27 13.91 -26.65 54.61
N SER A 28 12.78 -27.23 54.22
CA SER A 28 12.71 -28.19 53.10
C SER A 28 13.25 -27.62 51.76
N SER A 29 13.37 -26.31 51.64
CA SER A 29 13.92 -25.62 50.48
C SER A 29 15.45 -25.58 50.42
N SER A 30 16.16 -25.91 51.51
CA SER A 30 17.63 -25.86 51.54
C SER A 30 18.28 -26.99 50.74
N ASN A 31 17.59 -28.12 50.60
CA ASN A 31 18.08 -29.30 49.91
C ASN A 31 17.43 -29.36 48.53
N ALA A 32 17.97 -28.59 47.58
CA ALA A 32 17.50 -28.64 46.21
C ALA A 32 17.89 -30.00 45.58
N PHE A 33 16.89 -30.84 45.32
CA PHE A 33 17.09 -32.09 44.60
C PHE A 33 17.51 -31.80 43.15
N ASN A 34 18.60 -32.43 42.71
CA ASN A 34 19.12 -32.34 41.34
C ASN A 34 19.41 -30.91 40.87
N GLU A 35 20.28 -30.20 41.62
CA GLU A 35 20.69 -28.84 41.29
C GLU A 35 21.23 -28.67 39.86
N GLY A 36 21.89 -29.70 39.32
CA GLY A 36 22.42 -29.69 37.96
C GLY A 36 21.33 -29.60 36.88
N ALA A 37 20.14 -30.17 37.12
CA ALA A 37 19.02 -30.04 36.19
C ALA A 37 18.37 -28.65 36.24
N ALA A 38 18.39 -27.99 37.41
CA ALA A 38 17.90 -26.62 37.56
C ALA A 38 18.88 -25.58 37.03
N LYS A 39 20.19 -25.87 37.11
CA LYS A 39 21.27 -24.96 36.69
C LYS A 39 21.69 -25.25 35.26
N GLY A 40 21.18 -24.48 34.30
CA GLY A 40 21.63 -24.55 32.91
C GLY A 40 20.60 -24.08 31.90
N LYS A 41 20.98 -24.15 30.62
CA LYS A 41 20.07 -23.85 29.51
C LYS A 41 19.12 -25.02 29.29
N GLN A 42 17.82 -24.75 29.43
CA GLN A 42 16.78 -25.75 29.19
C GLN A 42 16.52 -25.93 27.69
N MET A 43 15.89 -27.05 27.34
CA MET A 43 15.42 -27.30 25.98
C MET A 43 14.44 -26.21 25.55
N ILE A 44 14.76 -25.52 24.45
CA ILE A 44 13.89 -24.50 23.88
C ILE A 44 12.86 -25.21 23.00
N VAL A 45 11.60 -25.19 23.43
CA VAL A 45 10.47 -25.57 22.58
C VAL A 45 9.94 -24.31 21.90
N SER A 46 9.75 -24.36 20.58
CA SER A 46 9.15 -23.25 19.85
C SER A 46 7.63 -23.24 20.03
N GLY A 47 7.06 -22.05 20.23
CA GLY A 47 5.61 -21.86 20.30
C GLY A 47 4.94 -21.85 18.91
N THR A 48 3.62 -22.04 18.88
CA THR A 48 2.83 -21.97 17.63
C THR A 48 2.84 -20.56 17.06
N LYS A 49 3.17 -20.42 15.77
CA LYS A 49 3.18 -19.13 15.07
C LYS A 49 1.85 -18.94 14.33
N SER A 50 0.81 -18.50 15.04
CA SER A 50 -0.56 -18.41 14.49
C SER A 50 -0.89 -17.11 13.75
N LYS A 51 -0.04 -16.07 13.82
CA LYS A 51 -0.40 -14.70 13.38
C LYS A 51 0.71 -13.95 12.62
N ALA A 52 1.52 -14.66 11.85
CA ALA A 52 2.50 -14.00 10.99
C ALA A 52 2.25 -14.40 9.54
N ALA A 53 2.05 -13.43 8.64
CA ALA A 53 2.02 -13.64 7.19
C ALA A 53 3.43 -13.97 6.63
N SER A 54 4.29 -14.58 7.44
CA SER A 54 5.65 -14.96 7.11
C SER A 54 5.76 -16.47 6.96
N GLN A 55 6.74 -16.92 6.18
CA GLN A 55 6.93 -18.35 5.90
C GLN A 55 7.25 -19.18 7.17
N GLY A 56 7.66 -18.52 8.26
CA GLY A 56 8.09 -19.19 9.47
C GLY A 56 7.02 -20.02 10.19
N GLY A 57 5.74 -19.88 9.83
CA GLY A 57 4.62 -20.69 10.34
C GLY A 57 4.30 -21.94 9.51
N TYR A 58 4.93 -22.12 8.35
CA TYR A 58 4.76 -23.30 7.51
C TYR A 58 5.92 -24.29 7.72
N PHE A 59 5.68 -25.56 7.38
CA PHE A 59 6.72 -26.59 7.45
C PHE A 59 7.85 -26.37 6.44
N GLU A 60 7.53 -25.87 5.24
CA GLU A 60 8.55 -25.53 4.26
C GLU A 60 9.26 -24.23 4.63
N ARG A 61 10.60 -24.28 4.61
CA ARG A 61 11.45 -23.13 4.94
C ARG A 61 11.29 -21.96 3.97
N SER A 62 11.05 -22.27 2.70
CA SER A 62 10.89 -21.31 1.61
C SER A 62 9.54 -21.51 0.94
N PHE A 63 8.92 -20.43 0.49
CA PHE A 63 7.71 -20.50 -0.30
C PHE A 63 8.04 -20.98 -1.72
N THR A 64 7.48 -22.11 -2.14
CA THR A 64 7.62 -22.64 -3.50
C THR A 64 6.54 -22.02 -4.39
N ARG A 65 6.94 -21.11 -5.30
CA ARG A 65 6.00 -20.51 -6.26
C ARG A 65 5.88 -21.40 -7.50
N ILE A 66 4.65 -21.67 -7.90
CA ILE A 66 4.33 -22.49 -9.09
C ILE A 66 4.89 -21.88 -10.38
N LEU A 67 4.87 -20.54 -10.49
CA LEU A 67 5.23 -19.80 -11.71
C LEU A 67 6.64 -19.19 -11.65
N GLU A 68 7.55 -19.76 -10.87
CA GLU A 68 8.95 -19.32 -10.84
C GLU A 68 9.68 -19.76 -12.12
N GLY A 69 10.22 -18.80 -12.87
CA GLY A 69 10.92 -19.06 -14.14
C GLY A 69 10.01 -19.09 -15.38
N GLU A 70 8.69 -18.99 -15.22
CA GLU A 70 7.79 -18.84 -16.36
C GLU A 70 7.80 -17.40 -16.88
N ALA A 71 8.18 -17.23 -18.14
CA ALA A 71 8.02 -15.95 -18.82
C ALA A 71 6.53 -15.72 -19.11
N TYR A 72 5.91 -14.76 -18.41
CA TYR A 72 4.56 -14.33 -18.71
C TYR A 72 4.46 -13.92 -20.19
N SER A 73 3.74 -14.71 -20.99
CA SER A 73 3.50 -14.44 -22.40
C SER A 73 2.05 -14.00 -22.59
N ASP A 74 1.87 -12.74 -22.98
CA ASP A 74 0.56 -12.20 -23.31
C ASP A 74 0.10 -12.77 -24.67
N PRO A 75 -0.95 -13.61 -24.71
CA PRO A 75 -1.40 -14.25 -25.95
C PRO A 75 -1.89 -13.24 -26.98
N VAL A 76 -2.40 -12.08 -26.55
CA VAL A 76 -2.87 -11.03 -27.45
C VAL A 76 -1.69 -10.36 -28.14
N LYS A 77 -0.63 -10.05 -27.40
CA LYS A 77 0.61 -9.52 -27.98
C LYS A 77 1.24 -10.50 -28.96
N LEU A 78 1.23 -11.79 -28.64
CA LEU A 78 1.80 -12.84 -29.48
C LEU A 78 1.01 -13.00 -30.79
N ARG A 79 -0.33 -13.01 -30.73
CA ARG A 79 -1.22 -13.00 -31.91
C ARG A 79 -1.00 -11.76 -32.78
N ARG A 80 -0.86 -10.58 -32.17
CA ARG A 80 -0.58 -9.32 -32.90
C ARG A 80 0.76 -9.37 -33.62
N LYS A 81 1.83 -9.80 -32.94
CA LYS A 81 3.15 -9.98 -33.54
C LYS A 81 3.11 -10.94 -34.73
N ARG A 82 2.42 -12.07 -34.58
CA ARG A 82 2.21 -13.03 -35.67
C ARG A 82 1.50 -12.39 -36.86
N ARG A 83 0.39 -11.66 -36.63
CA ARG A 83 -0.33 -10.94 -37.69
C ARG A 83 0.56 -9.94 -38.43
N PHE A 84 1.38 -9.18 -37.71
CA PHE A 84 2.33 -8.25 -38.32
C PHE A 84 3.41 -8.96 -39.15
N GLN A 85 3.93 -10.09 -38.67
CA GLN A 85 4.91 -10.89 -39.42
C GLN A 85 4.28 -11.53 -40.67
N GLU A 86 3.05 -12.01 -40.59
CA GLU A 86 2.29 -12.53 -41.74
C GLU A 86 2.03 -11.41 -42.76
N ALA A 87 1.61 -10.22 -42.31
CA ALA A 87 1.40 -9.07 -43.20
C ALA A 87 2.69 -8.64 -43.93
N LYS A 88 3.86 -8.74 -43.29
CA LYS A 88 5.16 -8.47 -43.94
C LYS A 88 5.53 -9.46 -45.03
N LYS A 89 4.97 -10.68 -45.01
CA LYS A 89 5.20 -11.70 -46.05
C LYS A 89 4.34 -11.48 -47.30
N ASN A 90 3.34 -10.60 -47.24
CA ASN A 90 2.54 -10.26 -48.40
C ASN A 90 3.37 -9.41 -49.35
N PHE A 91 3.91 -10.03 -50.40
CA PHE A 91 4.60 -9.33 -51.49
C PHE A 91 3.56 -8.75 -52.45
N GLY A 92 3.30 -7.45 -52.33
CA GLY A 92 2.33 -6.71 -53.14
C GLY A 92 1.37 -5.89 -52.29
N GLY A 93 0.77 -4.85 -52.90
CA GLY A 93 -0.34 -4.13 -52.28
C GLY A 93 -1.57 -5.04 -52.09
N SER A 94 -2.58 -4.57 -51.37
CA SER A 94 -3.88 -5.26 -51.35
C SER A 94 -4.34 -5.49 -52.79
N TRP A 95 -4.92 -6.66 -53.09
CA TRP A 95 -5.43 -6.92 -54.43
C TRP A 95 -6.52 -5.89 -54.75
N ILE A 96 -6.23 -4.99 -55.68
CA ILE A 96 -7.19 -4.01 -56.18
C ILE A 96 -7.78 -4.62 -57.46
N PRO A 97 -9.10 -4.86 -57.53
CA PRO A 97 -9.71 -5.31 -58.77
C PRO A 97 -9.43 -4.30 -59.89
N SER A 98 -9.07 -4.79 -61.07
CA SER A 98 -8.71 -3.97 -62.24
C SER A 98 -9.84 -3.06 -62.74
N SER A 99 -11.08 -3.37 -62.36
CA SER A 99 -12.27 -2.59 -62.67
C SER A 99 -12.88 -2.09 -61.38
N THR A 100 -12.86 -0.77 -61.19
CA THR A 100 -13.87 -0.13 -60.35
C THR A 100 -15.20 -0.25 -61.08
N GLY A 101 -16.21 -0.81 -60.42
CA GLY A 101 -17.57 -0.85 -60.98
C GLY A 101 -18.02 0.54 -61.40
N LYS A 102 -18.96 0.63 -62.37
CA LYS A 102 -19.56 1.90 -62.78
C LYS A 102 -20.02 2.65 -61.52
N ARG A 103 -19.61 3.92 -61.37
CA ARG A 103 -20.06 4.76 -60.25
C ARG A 103 -21.59 4.78 -60.24
N PRO A 104 -22.25 4.62 -59.08
CA PRO A 104 -23.70 4.65 -59.02
C PRO A 104 -24.21 6.01 -59.52
N SER A 105 -24.90 5.99 -60.65
CA SER A 105 -25.65 7.12 -61.21
C SER A 105 -27.12 6.94 -60.81
N GLY A 106 -27.43 7.24 -59.55
CA GLY A 106 -28.78 7.22 -59.00
C GLY A 106 -29.21 8.62 -58.54
N VAL A 107 -30.48 8.74 -58.14
CA VAL A 107 -31.05 9.97 -57.55
C VAL A 107 -30.17 10.42 -56.38
N GLY A 108 -29.58 11.62 -56.48
CA GLY A 108 -28.64 12.19 -55.49
C GLY A 108 -27.15 12.15 -55.89
N SER A 109 -26.78 11.44 -56.96
CA SER A 109 -25.39 11.44 -57.48
C SER A 109 -25.13 12.69 -58.33
N HIS A 110 -24.10 13.47 -57.98
CA HIS A 110 -23.71 14.70 -58.69
C HIS A 110 -22.68 14.45 -59.80
N PHE A 111 -22.52 13.19 -60.20
CA PHE A 111 -21.58 12.78 -61.23
C PHE A 111 -22.19 13.07 -62.62
N GLY A 112 -21.58 13.99 -63.38
CA GLY A 112 -22.00 14.35 -64.74
C GLY A 112 -23.03 15.50 -64.84
N THR A 113 -23.37 16.17 -63.74
CA THR A 113 -24.24 17.34 -63.74
C THR A 113 -23.48 18.61 -64.12
N PHE A 114 -24.12 19.54 -64.84
CA PHE A 114 -23.53 20.84 -65.24
C PHE A 114 -23.08 21.71 -64.05
N ALA A 115 -23.64 21.49 -62.85
CA ALA A 115 -23.30 22.24 -61.64
C ALA A 115 -21.98 21.79 -60.96
N GLY A 116 -21.36 20.69 -61.41
CA GLY A 116 -20.14 20.16 -60.80
C GLY A 116 -20.34 19.58 -59.38
N PRO A 117 -19.27 19.09 -58.73
CA PRO A 117 -19.33 18.48 -57.41
C PRO A 117 -19.50 19.53 -56.28
N VAL A 118 -20.38 19.25 -55.31
CA VAL A 118 -20.58 20.09 -54.12
C VAL A 118 -19.39 19.93 -53.16
N THR A 119 -18.61 21.01 -52.99
CA THR A 119 -17.36 21.03 -52.21
C THR A 119 -17.56 20.76 -50.71
N SER A 120 -18.75 21.06 -50.17
CA SER A 120 -19.08 20.90 -48.76
C SER A 120 -19.14 19.43 -48.29
N PHE A 121 -19.36 18.49 -49.21
CA PHE A 121 -19.52 17.05 -48.91
C PHE A 121 -18.38 16.18 -49.46
N SER A 122 -17.17 16.73 -49.58
CA SER A 122 -16.04 15.94 -50.07
C SER A 122 -15.71 14.79 -49.11
N ALA A 123 -15.69 13.56 -49.61
CA ALA A 123 -15.25 12.37 -48.88
C ALA A 123 -13.72 12.30 -48.67
N LEU A 124 -13.01 13.39 -48.98
CA LEU A 124 -11.58 13.48 -48.80
C LEU A 124 -11.28 13.59 -47.30
N GLU A 125 -10.47 12.66 -46.80
CA GLU A 125 -9.97 12.72 -45.44
C GLU A 125 -9.20 14.04 -45.24
N LYS A 126 -9.78 14.96 -44.48
CA LYS A 126 -9.04 16.15 -44.04
C LYS A 126 -7.90 15.66 -43.16
N PRO A 127 -6.67 16.17 -43.34
CA PRO A 127 -5.55 15.81 -42.47
C PRO A 127 -5.95 16.19 -41.03
N GLN A 128 -6.25 15.18 -40.21
CA GLN A 128 -6.49 15.41 -38.79
C GLN A 128 -5.16 15.81 -38.15
N GLU A 129 -5.20 16.85 -37.31
CA GLU A 129 -4.05 17.19 -36.50
C GLU A 129 -3.65 15.97 -35.65
N LYS A 130 -2.33 15.74 -35.53
CA LYS A 130 -1.82 14.64 -34.71
C LYS A 130 -2.38 14.78 -33.29
N TYR A 131 -3.03 13.74 -32.81
CA TYR A 131 -3.58 13.69 -31.46
C TYR A 131 -2.51 14.09 -30.43
N ARG A 132 -2.79 15.17 -29.68
CA ARG A 132 -1.99 15.58 -28.53
C ARG A 132 -2.70 15.07 -27.28
N PRO A 133 -2.07 14.21 -26.45
CA PRO A 133 -2.68 13.79 -25.21
C PRO A 133 -2.92 15.02 -24.31
N SER A 134 -4.04 15.04 -23.60
CA SER A 134 -4.29 16.08 -22.59
C SER A 134 -3.13 16.09 -21.59
N GLY A 135 -2.65 17.28 -21.23
CA GLY A 135 -1.62 17.44 -20.21
C GLY A 135 -2.05 16.86 -18.85
N LYS A 136 -1.12 16.82 -17.89
CA LYS A 136 -1.44 16.41 -16.51
C LYS A 136 -2.46 17.38 -15.90
N ASN A 137 -3.43 16.83 -15.17
CA ASN A 137 -4.38 17.63 -14.39
C ASN A 137 -3.65 18.43 -13.30
N PHE A 138 -4.26 19.54 -12.86
CA PHE A 138 -3.76 20.33 -11.73
C PHE A 138 -3.70 19.47 -10.47
N LEU A 139 -2.54 19.47 -9.81
CA LEU A 139 -2.39 18.84 -8.50
C LEU A 139 -3.02 19.77 -7.46
N THR A 140 -4.08 19.31 -6.80
CA THR A 140 -4.71 20.03 -5.68
C THR A 140 -4.37 19.31 -4.38
N ASN A 141 -4.06 20.09 -3.34
CA ASN A 141 -3.83 19.59 -1.99
C ASN A 141 -4.77 20.33 -1.03
N PRO A 142 -6.03 19.87 -0.88
CA PRO A 142 -6.98 20.54 0.00
C PRO A 142 -6.48 20.47 1.45
N GLY A 143 -6.61 21.57 2.18
CA GLY A 143 -6.30 21.62 3.61
C GLY A 143 -7.20 20.70 4.44
N LYS A 144 -6.79 20.38 5.67
CA LYS A 144 -7.60 19.59 6.62
C LYS A 144 -8.90 20.32 6.96
N ASN A 145 -10.00 19.58 7.04
CA ASN A 145 -11.31 20.10 7.45
C ASN A 145 -11.21 20.82 8.81
N GLY A 146 -11.73 22.04 8.88
CA GLY A 146 -11.79 22.84 10.11
C GLY A 146 -10.63 23.82 10.34
N SER A 147 -9.61 23.86 9.47
CA SER A 147 -8.56 24.89 9.54
C SER A 147 -9.03 26.16 8.83
N GLY A 148 -9.65 27.07 9.59
CA GLY A 148 -10.23 28.34 9.11
C GLY A 148 -9.22 29.40 8.69
N TYR A 149 -8.26 29.09 7.82
CA TYR A 149 -7.27 30.05 7.35
C TYR A 149 -7.27 30.15 5.82
N GLY A 150 -7.78 31.28 5.33
CA GLY A 150 -7.60 31.72 3.94
C GLY A 150 -6.16 32.15 3.71
N TYR A 151 -5.26 31.18 3.50
CA TYR A 151 -3.88 31.48 3.17
C TYR A 151 -3.75 32.04 1.75
N VAL A 152 -2.76 32.92 1.55
CA VAL A 152 -2.36 33.41 0.24
C VAL A 152 -1.94 32.21 -0.63
N GLY A 153 -2.57 32.02 -1.79
CA GLY A 153 -2.25 30.94 -2.74
C GLY A 153 -3.23 29.76 -2.80
N VAL A 154 -4.41 29.86 -2.19
CA VAL A 154 -5.48 28.83 -2.30
C VAL A 154 -6.18 28.85 -3.66
N THR A 155 -6.29 30.00 -4.30
CA THR A 155 -6.98 30.17 -5.59
C THR A 155 -6.05 29.88 -6.77
N ILE A 156 -6.61 29.37 -7.87
CA ILE A 156 -5.89 29.22 -9.14
C ILE A 156 -5.70 30.62 -9.75
N GLY A 157 -4.55 31.25 -9.48
CA GLY A 157 -4.21 32.57 -9.99
C GLY A 157 -3.26 33.35 -9.07
N PRO A 158 -2.74 34.51 -9.53
CA PRO A 158 -1.92 35.38 -8.69
C PRO A 158 -2.73 35.88 -7.48
N ALA A 159 -2.06 36.02 -6.33
CA ALA A 159 -2.69 36.54 -5.13
C ALA A 159 -3.14 38.00 -5.32
N TYR A 160 -4.27 38.36 -4.71
CA TYR A 160 -4.72 39.75 -4.68
C TYR A 160 -3.67 40.61 -3.97
N LYS A 161 -3.31 41.75 -4.59
CA LYS A 161 -2.46 42.76 -3.95
C LYS A 161 -3.31 43.53 -2.95
N HIS A 162 -2.73 43.85 -1.80
CA HIS A 162 -3.36 44.73 -0.82
C HIS A 162 -3.63 46.10 -1.46
N SER A 163 -4.87 46.57 -1.41
CA SER A 163 -5.26 47.94 -1.75
C SER A 163 -5.17 48.81 -0.50
N SER A 164 -4.58 50.01 -0.58
CA SER A 164 -4.49 50.90 0.59
C SER A 164 -5.86 51.38 1.04
N GLU A 165 -6.11 51.32 2.36
CA GLU A 165 -7.32 51.85 2.98
C GLU A 165 -7.12 53.31 3.43
N PRO A 166 -8.18 54.13 3.51
CA PRO A 166 -8.06 55.54 3.91
C PRO A 166 -7.45 55.74 5.31
N TYR A 167 -7.54 54.74 6.19
CA TYR A 167 -6.97 54.75 7.53
C TYR A 167 -5.45 54.46 7.56
N ASP A 168 -4.91 53.82 6.52
CA ASP A 168 -3.48 53.49 6.42
C ASP A 168 -2.64 54.59 5.76
N THR A 169 -3.27 55.68 5.30
CA THR A 169 -2.62 56.83 4.65
C THR A 169 -1.40 57.35 5.40
N SER A 170 -1.50 57.53 6.72
CA SER A 170 -0.39 58.01 7.55
C SER A 170 0.81 57.05 7.61
N ARG A 171 0.57 55.73 7.50
CA ARG A 171 1.61 54.70 7.48
C ARG A 171 2.26 54.60 6.11
N ASP A 172 1.48 54.73 5.05
CA ASP A 172 1.98 54.70 3.67
C ASP A 172 2.86 55.91 3.36
N ILE A 173 2.47 57.11 3.80
CA ILE A 173 3.28 58.33 3.67
C ILE A 173 4.64 58.16 4.36
N LYS A 174 4.67 57.55 5.56
CA LYS A 174 5.91 57.26 6.29
C LYS A 174 6.80 56.22 5.60
N LYS A 175 6.20 55.24 4.91
CA LYS A 175 6.97 54.24 4.14
C LYS A 175 7.64 54.89 2.94
N VAL A 176 6.96 55.80 2.24
CA VAL A 176 7.50 56.52 1.08
C VAL A 176 8.60 57.50 1.48
N SER A 177 8.52 58.13 2.64
CA SER A 177 9.55 59.10 3.10
C SER A 177 10.87 58.46 3.55
N ASN A 178 10.89 57.15 3.81
CA ASN A 178 12.05 56.41 4.31
C ASN A 178 12.82 55.64 3.21
N THR A 179 12.46 55.86 1.95
CA THR A 179 13.18 55.41 0.75
C THR A 179 13.67 56.61 -0.03
#